data_AF-A0A4J1ZJS1-F1
#
_entry.id   AF-A0A4J1ZJS1-F1
#
_cell.length_a   1.000
_cell.length_b   1.000
_cell.length_c   1.000
_cell.angle_alpha   90.00
_cell.angle_beta   90.00
_cell.angle_gamma   90.00
#
_symmetry.space_group_name_H-M   'P 1'
#
loop_
_entity.id
_entity.type
_entity.pdbx_description
1 polymer ?
#
loop_
_entity_poly.entity_id
_entity_poly.type
_entity_poly.pdbx_seq_one_letter_code
_entity_poly.pdbx_strand_id
1 'polypeptide(L)'
;MVPKTATSTETKTITRIIHYVDKVTNQNVKEDVVQPVTLSRTKTENKVTGVVTYGEWTTGNWDEVISGKIDKYKDPDIPTVESQEVTSDSSDKEITVRYDRLSTPDKPTPEPGTPKLKLQ
;
A
#
# COMPACT_ATOMS: atom_id res chain seq x y z
N MET A 1 -19.56 2.79 -50.20
CA MET A 1 -19.22 3.57 -48.99
C MET A 1 -18.03 2.89 -48.33
N VAL A 2 -16.88 3.56 -48.21
CA VAL A 2 -15.75 3.00 -47.46
C VAL A 2 -16.06 3.18 -45.98
N PRO A 3 -16.03 2.14 -45.13
CA PRO A 3 -16.22 2.33 -43.70
C PRO A 3 -15.13 3.27 -43.17
N LYS A 4 -15.55 4.43 -42.63
CA LYS A 4 -14.66 5.38 -41.98
C LYS A 4 -14.67 5.04 -40.49
N THR A 5 -13.61 4.40 -40.01
CA THR A 5 -13.41 4.13 -38.58
C THR A 5 -12.42 5.12 -37.99
N ALA A 6 -12.55 5.38 -36.69
CA ALA A 6 -11.55 6.10 -35.90
C ALA A 6 -11.15 5.22 -34.71
N THR A 7 -9.85 5.16 -34.44
CA THR A 7 -9.28 4.38 -33.34
C THR A 7 -8.65 5.32 -32.32
N SER A 8 -8.91 5.05 -31.05
CA SER A 8 -8.37 5.76 -29.90
C SER A 8 -8.06 4.77 -28.78
N THR A 9 -7.37 5.24 -27.74
CA THR A 9 -7.05 4.43 -26.56
C THR A 9 -7.80 4.99 -25.36
N GLU A 10 -8.46 4.11 -24.62
CA GLU A 10 -9.02 4.41 -23.30
C GLU A 10 -8.06 3.87 -22.23
N THR A 11 -7.81 4.66 -21.18
CA THR A 11 -6.90 4.31 -20.11
C THR A 11 -7.56 4.49 -18.74
N LYS A 12 -7.14 3.68 -17.77
CA LYS A 12 -7.45 3.92 -16.35
C LYS A 12 -6.27 3.53 -15.48
N THR A 13 -6.14 4.16 -14.33
CA THR A 13 -5.09 3.87 -13.36
C THR A 13 -5.70 3.31 -12.10
N ILE A 14 -5.12 2.22 -11.60
CA ILE A 14 -5.51 1.54 -10.37
C ILE A 14 -4.27 1.55 -9.46
N THR A 15 -4.42 2.04 -8.23
CA THR A 15 -3.30 2.36 -7.34
C THR A 15 -3.38 1.55 -6.07
N ARG A 16 -2.22 1.01 -5.65
CA ARG A 16 -2.03 0.48 -4.30
C ARG A 16 -1.14 1.43 -3.50
N ILE A 17 -1.59 1.79 -2.30
CA ILE A 17 -0.82 2.59 -1.35
C ILE A 17 -0.52 1.72 -0.13
N ILE A 18 0.74 1.67 0.28
CA ILE A 18 1.20 0.96 1.47
C ILE A 18 1.67 2.00 2.48
N HIS A 19 0.93 2.13 3.58
CA HIS A 19 1.24 3.00 4.70
C HIS A 19 2.07 2.25 5.74
N TYR A 20 3.02 2.96 6.35
CA TYR A 20 3.85 2.42 7.42
C TYR A 20 3.67 3.27 8.67
N VAL A 21 2.98 2.73 9.67
CA VAL A 21 2.58 3.50 10.85
C VAL A 21 3.03 2.87 12.16
N ASP A 22 3.18 3.71 13.16
CA ASP A 22 3.30 3.29 14.55
C ASP A 22 2.00 2.63 15.01
N LYS A 23 2.10 1.42 15.58
CA LYS A 23 0.94 0.59 15.95
C LYS A 23 0.02 1.27 16.97
N VAL A 24 0.56 2.14 17.84
CA VAL A 24 -0.19 2.76 18.94
C VAL A 24 -0.70 4.14 18.55
N THR A 25 0.16 4.97 17.96
CA THR A 25 -0.14 6.37 17.65
C THR A 25 -0.69 6.60 16.26
N ASN A 26 -0.60 5.59 15.37
CA ASN A 26 -0.98 5.64 13.97
C ASN A 26 -0.27 6.75 13.16
N GLN A 27 0.86 7.26 13.66
CA GLN A 27 1.71 8.21 12.95
C GLN A 27 2.59 7.47 11.94
N ASN A 28 2.82 8.07 10.78
CA ASN A 28 3.74 7.52 9.80
C ASN A 28 5.16 7.43 10.36
N VAL A 29 5.76 6.25 10.24
CA VAL A 29 7.15 5.96 10.68
C VAL A 29 8.11 5.79 9.50
N LYS A 30 7.56 5.73 8.28
CA LYS A 30 8.27 5.67 7.01
C LYS A 30 7.35 6.25 5.92
N GLU A 31 7.95 6.74 4.84
CA GLU A 31 7.23 7.19 3.65
C GLU A 31 6.36 6.07 3.06
N ASP A 32 5.20 6.46 2.53
CA ASP A 32 4.27 5.54 1.86
C ASP A 32 4.88 5.01 0.56
N VAL A 33 4.55 3.77 0.22
CA VAL A 33 4.84 3.21 -1.11
C VAL A 33 3.58 3.29 -1.97
N VAL A 34 3.67 4.03 -3.07
CA VAL A 34 2.57 4.22 -4.03
C VAL A 34 2.90 3.45 -5.31
N GLN A 35 2.03 2.52 -5.70
CA GLN A 35 2.19 1.68 -6.88
C GLN A 35 1.03 1.91 -7.85
N PRO A 36 1.14 2.84 -8.80
CA PRO A 36 0.13 3.04 -9.84
C PRO A 36 0.32 2.02 -10.97
N VAL A 37 -0.77 1.42 -11.43
CA VAL A 37 -0.81 0.58 -12.62
C VAL A 37 -1.82 1.17 -13.61
N THR A 38 -1.35 1.57 -14.79
CA THR A 38 -2.22 2.08 -15.86
C THR A 38 -2.55 0.96 -16.84
N LEU A 39 -3.84 0.65 -16.94
CA LEU A 39 -4.39 -0.27 -17.93
C LEU A 39 -4.90 0.53 -19.14
N SER A 40 -4.87 -0.08 -20.31
CA SER A 40 -5.38 0.51 -21.55
C SER A 40 -6.20 -0.47 -22.36
N ARG A 41 -7.15 0.03 -23.15
CA ARG A 41 -7.85 -0.74 -24.19
C ARG A 41 -8.07 0.09 -25.43
N THR A 42 -8.19 -0.58 -26.57
CA THR A 42 -8.54 0.07 -27.84
C THR A 42 -10.04 0.40 -27.87
N LYS A 43 -10.37 1.60 -28.35
CA LYS A 43 -11.74 2.04 -28.65
C LYS A 43 -11.83 2.36 -30.14
N THR A 44 -12.72 1.66 -30.83
CA THR A 44 -12.97 1.86 -32.27
C THR A 44 -14.39 2.38 -32.48
N GLU A 45 -14.52 3.49 -33.20
CA GLU A 45 -15.80 4.10 -33.53
C GLU A 45 -16.03 4.06 -35.04
N ASN A 46 -17.16 3.51 -35.46
CA ASN A 46 -17.63 3.63 -36.83
C ASN A 46 -18.23 5.03 -37.03
N LYS A 47 -17.57 5.89 -37.83
CA LYS A 47 -18.01 7.28 -38.04
C LYS A 47 -19.27 7.42 -38.88
N VAL A 48 -19.75 6.34 -39.48
CA VAL A 48 -21.03 6.36 -40.22
C VAL A 48 -22.19 5.97 -39.33
N THR A 49 -22.03 4.94 -38.49
CA THR A 49 -23.13 4.43 -37.64
C THR A 49 -23.08 4.95 -36.20
N GLY A 50 -21.96 5.52 -35.76
CA GLY A 50 -21.72 5.89 -34.36
C GLY A 50 -21.47 4.71 -33.42
N VAL A 51 -21.50 3.47 -33.91
CA VAL A 51 -21.26 2.27 -33.09
C VAL A 51 -19.82 2.27 -32.58
N VAL A 52 -19.67 2.08 -31.27
CA VAL A 52 -18.38 1.95 -30.59
C VAL A 52 -18.16 0.51 -30.18
N THR A 53 -16.98 -0.02 -30.48
CA THR A 53 -16.49 -1.29 -29.96
C THR A 53 -15.24 -1.07 -29.13
N TYR A 54 -15.10 -1.89 -28.09
CA TYR A 54 -13.95 -1.87 -27.20
C TYR A 54 -13.19 -3.19 -27.36
N GLY A 55 -11.86 -3.09 -27.39
CA GLY A 55 -10.99 -4.25 -27.22
C GLY A 55 -10.85 -4.64 -25.76
N GLU A 56 -10.07 -5.69 -25.53
CA GLU A 56 -9.70 -6.14 -24.20
C GLU A 56 -8.79 -5.12 -23.50
N TRP A 57 -8.91 -5.07 -22.16
CA TRP A 57 -7.99 -4.32 -21.33
C TRP A 57 -6.64 -5.04 -21.23
N THR A 58 -5.55 -4.28 -21.20
CA THR A 58 -4.28 -4.79 -20.69
C THR A 58 -4.40 -5.13 -19.21
N THR A 59 -3.55 -6.02 -18.70
CA THR A 59 -3.35 -6.26 -17.26
C THR A 59 -2.02 -5.65 -16.81
N GLY A 60 -1.81 -5.60 -15.50
CA GLY A 60 -0.55 -5.19 -14.89
C GLY A 60 -0.34 -5.88 -13.55
N ASN A 61 0.63 -5.41 -12.77
CA ASN A 61 0.98 -6.01 -11.49
C ASN A 61 1.41 -4.93 -10.50
N TRP A 62 1.00 -5.07 -9.24
CA TRP A 62 1.70 -4.41 -8.14
C TRP A 62 2.78 -5.35 -7.63
N ASP A 63 4.02 -4.90 -7.66
CA ASP A 63 5.16 -5.70 -7.24
C ASP A 63 5.18 -5.92 -5.74
N GLU A 64 5.82 -7.01 -5.31
CA GLU A 64 6.09 -7.29 -3.90
C GLU A 64 6.86 -6.14 -3.24
N VAL A 65 6.50 -5.81 -1.99
CA VAL A 65 7.20 -4.80 -1.19
C VAL A 65 7.57 -5.37 0.17
N ILE A 66 8.88 -5.50 0.43
CA ILE A 66 9.41 -5.91 1.73
C ILE A 66 9.35 -4.76 2.73
N SER A 67 8.73 -5.01 3.87
CA SER A 67 8.68 -4.10 5.03
C SER A 67 9.96 -4.24 5.85
N GLY A 68 10.95 -3.41 5.54
CA GLY A 68 12.24 -3.41 6.26
C GLY A 68 12.11 -3.00 7.74
N LYS A 69 13.07 -3.43 8.57
CA LYS A 69 13.17 -3.03 9.98
C LYS A 69 13.36 -1.51 10.11
N ILE A 70 12.81 -0.95 11.19
CA ILE A 70 12.97 0.47 11.56
C ILE A 70 13.59 0.51 12.96
N ASP A 71 14.59 1.37 13.17
CA ASP A 71 15.22 1.54 14.49
C ASP A 71 14.18 1.90 15.57
N LYS A 72 14.36 1.37 16.79
CA LYS A 72 13.43 1.51 17.93
C LYS A 72 12.07 0.83 17.76
N TYR A 73 11.84 0.09 16.69
CA TYR A 73 10.65 -0.72 16.48
C TYR A 73 10.97 -2.22 16.44
N LYS A 74 9.98 -3.03 16.79
CA LYS A 74 9.96 -4.47 16.53
C LYS A 74 9.78 -4.72 15.03
N ASP A 75 9.80 -6.00 14.66
CA ASP A 75 9.42 -6.41 13.31
C ASP A 75 7.98 -5.97 12.98
N PRO A 76 7.73 -5.58 11.71
CA PRO A 76 6.40 -5.20 11.27
C PRO A 76 5.41 -6.37 11.39
N ASP A 77 4.13 -6.04 11.55
CA ASP A 77 3.05 -7.04 11.51
C ASP A 77 2.93 -7.73 10.13
N ILE A 78 3.28 -7.01 9.06
CA ILE A 78 3.32 -7.50 7.68
C ILE A 78 4.77 -7.36 7.17
N PRO A 79 5.59 -8.42 7.23
CA PRO A 79 6.98 -8.39 6.78
C PRO A 79 7.12 -8.19 5.28
N THR A 80 6.15 -8.69 4.50
CA THR A 80 6.11 -8.56 3.05
C THR A 80 4.67 -8.29 2.62
N VAL A 81 4.48 -7.26 1.80
CA VAL A 81 3.25 -7.04 1.04
C VAL A 81 3.41 -7.74 -0.30
N GLU A 82 2.72 -8.86 -0.46
CA GLU A 82 2.83 -9.72 -1.65
C GLU A 82 2.49 -8.99 -2.95
N SER A 83 3.08 -9.48 -4.05
CA SER A 83 2.69 -9.04 -5.39
C SER A 83 1.23 -9.37 -5.68
N GLN A 84 0.58 -8.60 -6.56
CA GLN A 84 -0.78 -8.90 -6.96
C GLN A 84 -1.07 -8.42 -8.39
N GLU A 85 -1.66 -9.30 -9.19
CA GLU A 85 -2.17 -8.95 -10.51
C GLU A 85 -3.24 -7.85 -10.41
N VAL A 86 -3.20 -6.95 -11.38
CA VAL A 86 -4.14 -5.85 -11.58
C VAL A 86 -4.85 -6.05 -12.91
N THR A 87 -6.16 -6.26 -12.84
CA THR A 87 -7.05 -6.41 -14.00
C THR A 87 -8.01 -5.23 -14.10
N SER A 88 -8.82 -5.19 -15.16
CA SER A 88 -9.87 -4.19 -15.28
C SER A 88 -10.94 -4.25 -14.18
N ASP A 89 -11.04 -5.34 -13.42
CA ASP A 89 -12.03 -5.47 -12.36
C ASP A 89 -11.44 -5.15 -10.97
N SER A 90 -10.14 -4.85 -10.92
CA SER A 90 -9.47 -4.44 -9.69
C SER A 90 -9.87 -3.02 -9.28
N SER A 91 -9.96 -2.79 -7.97
CA SER A 91 -10.11 -1.47 -7.36
C SER A 91 -8.80 -1.00 -6.75
N ASP A 92 -8.70 0.29 -6.45
CA ASP A 92 -7.62 0.82 -5.61
C ASP A 92 -7.54 0.08 -4.27
N LYS A 93 -6.34 0.03 -3.69
CA LYS A 93 -6.08 -0.65 -2.41
C LYS A 93 -5.23 0.21 -1.48
N GLU A 94 -5.56 0.14 -0.20
CA GLU A 94 -4.73 0.67 0.88
C GLU A 94 -4.34 -0.48 1.81
N ILE A 95 -3.05 -0.54 2.16
CA ILE A 95 -2.49 -1.51 3.09
C ILE A 95 -1.76 -0.74 4.18
N THR A 96 -1.99 -1.08 5.45
CA THR A 96 -1.29 -0.46 6.57
C THR A 96 -0.42 -1.49 7.27
N VAL A 97 0.89 -1.32 7.14
CA VAL A 97 1.91 -2.05 7.90
C VAL A 97 2.16 -1.33 9.22
N ARG A 98 2.06 -2.04 10.34
CA ARG A 98 2.20 -1.47 11.69
C ARG A 98 3.48 -1.93 12.36
N TYR A 99 4.18 -0.98 12.95
CA TYR A 99 5.37 -1.21 13.75
C TYR A 99 5.06 -0.96 15.23
N ASP A 100 5.31 -1.95 16.07
CA ASP A 100 5.23 -1.81 17.51
C ASP A 100 6.58 -1.36 18.08
N ARG A 101 6.60 -0.43 19.05
CA ARG A 101 7.85 0.10 19.59
C ARG A 101 8.60 -1.01 20.34
N LEU A 102 9.93 -1.00 20.26
CA LEU A 102 10.73 -1.75 21.23
C LEU A 102 10.38 -1.22 22.62
N SER A 103 10.05 -2.11 23.55
CA SER A 103 9.91 -1.72 24.95
C SER A 103 11.21 -1.04 25.35
N THR A 104 11.16 0.22 25.79
CA THR A 104 12.30 0.79 26.51
C THR A 104 12.55 -0.13 27.70
N PRO A 105 13.81 -0.47 28.05
CA PRO A 105 14.08 -1.07 29.35
C PRO A 105 13.41 -0.18 30.38
N ASP A 106 12.61 -0.77 31.27
CA ASP A 106 11.84 -0.05 32.26
C ASP A 106 12.67 1.09 32.87
N LYS A 107 12.05 2.27 32.97
CA LYS A 107 12.44 3.29 33.94
C LYS A 107 12.85 2.56 35.23
N PRO A 108 14.03 2.80 35.84
CA PRO A 108 14.47 2.03 37.00
C PRO A 108 13.35 2.02 38.04
N THR A 109 12.84 0.84 38.33
CA THR A 109 11.92 0.60 39.43
C THR A 109 12.57 1.19 40.67
N PRO A 110 11.95 2.12 41.43
CA PRO A 110 12.53 2.56 42.68
C PRO A 110 12.73 1.31 43.54
N GLU A 111 13.98 1.04 43.93
CA GLU A 111 14.30 -0.07 44.82
C GLU A 111 13.38 -0.01 46.04
N PRO A 112 12.85 -1.15 46.53
CA PRO A 112 12.15 -1.19 47.79
C PRO A 112 13.09 -0.62 48.87
N GLY A 113 12.75 0.57 49.38
CA GLY A 113 13.55 1.23 50.39
C GLY A 113 13.81 0.28 51.54
N THR A 114 15.08 -0.08 51.75
CA THR A 114 15.50 -0.86 52.91
C THR A 114 15.07 -0.09 54.16
N PRO A 115 14.29 -0.68 55.08
CA PRO A 115 13.96 0.02 56.32
C PRO A 115 15.25 0.23 57.11
N LYS A 116 15.68 1.49 57.24
CA LYS A 116 16.70 1.85 58.22
C LYS A 116 16.08 1.65 59.61
N LEU A 117 16.49 0.59 60.32
CA LEU A 117 16.30 0.51 61.76
C LEU A 117 16.93 1.78 62.37
N LYS A 118 16.10 2.68 62.90
CA LYS A 118 16.56 3.68 63.86
C LYS A 118 16.59 3.00 65.23
N LEU A 119 17.79 2.76 65.72
CA LEU A 119 18.03 2.43 67.12
C LEU A 119 18.04 3.76 67.89
N GLN A 120 17.00 4.01 68.68
CA GLN A 120 16.99 4.91 69.84
C GLN A 120 16.05 4.33 70.90
#